data_AF-A0A428PZX9-F1
#
_entry.id   AF-A0A428PZX9-F1
#
_cell.length_a   1.000
_cell.length_b   1.000
_cell.length_c   1.000
_cell.angle_alpha   90.00
_cell.angle_beta   90.00
_cell.angle_gamma   90.00
#
_symmetry.space_group_name_H-M   'P 1'
#
loop_
_entity.id
_entity.type
_entity.pdbx_description
1 polymer ?
#
loop_
_entity_poly.entity_id
_entity_poly.type
_entity_poly.pdbx_seq_one_letter_code
_entity_poly.pdbx_strand_id
1 'polypeptide(L)'
;MSPPLWLIYVFIILACVVAVSAQDYGYATCRNKLEAIIVGNTTKDGINNETVLEYLWNGTITGFRGQTRPRALGYEGCLKICGGRTDQVTTRSTLEMVTTWIFPLAIVFNLPYDSLHHHKIRRTAQAVLNWAGSPQTALTHTIWNVRQIRHCHRMAKSKNTLTNDAFYVLSCLGQFELPNSERFYTALVYGLFRPFPQPDTEYDPDQRYTAQLLSDMAFQLRMLRRRGVIPTLASLGTFITAFIFSIVLAFDEEAGNRTGSPLTLGLLYCWLPLLVIFTIIDRNPVSADRSAALMSRWLFNVDAVLTSARAAGADLNNMQTPAWWSRNRPAATLEVFEIQEFIGQGRKIKYCGLADAMIRTVRALQQQKRPLGNNLDQYRLCAQTVLGHLDGTRPTQWWVTAVVSFFLVVFEVMMAFLVAYCTPTFGLGCWSGGLLLYGVLSSITWVIHLCVKAPGKWGQIICSGFNFLALGWIITLTGFVLAGGFRTCWCSTVKLSSGGYMMFESFDYYVKNFAMDGPWISASVLGGLVPGAVLVTATAWWMKCQHLWSTEETEPVQDFALGNVNFKADTSWLRA
;
A
#
# COMPACT_ATOMS: atom_id res chain seq x y z
N MET A 1 7.28 20.96 -6.89
CA MET A 1 7.03 21.91 -5.78
C MET A 1 6.93 21.10 -4.50
N SER A 2 7.85 21.31 -3.57
CA SER A 2 7.86 20.68 -2.25
C SER A 2 6.62 21.16 -1.48
N PRO A 3 5.82 20.31 -0.83
CA PRO A 3 4.99 20.81 0.26
C PRO A 3 5.96 21.38 1.29
N PRO A 4 5.70 22.59 1.80
CA PRO A 4 6.69 23.24 2.61
C PRO A 4 6.78 22.51 3.96
N LEU A 5 7.99 22.03 4.29
CA LEU A 5 8.29 21.27 5.51
C LEU A 5 7.79 21.96 6.78
N TRP A 6 7.64 23.29 6.77
CA TRP A 6 7.08 24.04 7.90
C TRP A 6 5.63 23.65 8.22
N LEU A 7 4.81 23.24 7.26
CA LEU A 7 3.45 22.75 7.55
C LEU A 7 3.47 21.41 8.28
N ILE A 8 4.42 20.53 7.96
CA ILE A 8 4.62 19.26 8.66
C ILE A 8 5.11 19.50 10.08
N TYR A 9 6.09 20.39 10.24
CA TYR A 9 6.58 20.77 11.57
C TYR A 9 5.50 21.46 12.38
N VAL A 10 4.73 22.38 11.81
CA VAL A 10 3.61 23.03 12.50
C VAL A 10 2.56 22.01 12.89
N PHE A 11 2.23 21.03 12.04
CA PHE A 11 1.21 20.03 12.35
C PHE A 11 1.67 19.00 13.40
N ILE A 12 2.93 18.55 13.34
CA ILE A 12 3.55 17.69 14.36
C ILE A 12 3.70 18.45 15.68
N ILE A 13 4.14 19.70 15.63
CA ILE A 13 4.23 20.58 16.80
C ILE A 13 2.83 20.83 17.36
N LEU A 14 1.80 21.05 16.54
CA LEU A 14 0.42 21.21 17.02
C LEU A 14 -0.07 19.92 17.70
N ALA A 15 0.19 18.75 17.11
CA ALA A 15 -0.18 17.47 17.69
C ALA A 15 0.56 17.20 19.01
N CYS A 16 1.85 17.51 19.08
CA CYS A 16 2.65 17.40 20.30
C CYS A 16 2.25 18.45 21.35
N VAL A 17 1.93 19.68 20.96
CA VAL A 17 1.49 20.76 21.88
C VAL A 17 0.10 20.46 22.41
N VAL A 18 -0.80 19.89 21.62
CA VAL A 18 -2.11 19.42 22.10
C VAL A 18 -1.96 18.23 23.05
N ALA A 19 -1.00 17.32 22.79
CA ALA A 19 -0.71 16.21 23.70
C ALA A 19 -0.05 16.65 25.02
N VAL A 20 0.79 17.70 24.99
CA VAL A 20 1.51 18.22 26.17
C VAL A 20 0.69 19.22 26.99
N SER A 21 -0.31 19.88 26.40
CA SER A 21 -1.17 20.86 27.11
C SER A 21 -2.36 20.25 27.86
N ALA A 22 -2.54 18.94 27.81
CA ALA A 22 -3.51 18.22 28.63
C ALA A 22 -3.04 18.18 30.10
N GLN A 23 -3.53 19.08 30.95
CA GLN A 23 -3.26 19.03 32.40
C GLN A 23 -4.18 18.03 33.11
N ASP A 24 -3.63 17.31 34.10
CA ASP A 24 -4.28 16.28 34.92
C ASP A 24 -5.66 16.70 35.45
N TYR A 25 -6.71 16.07 34.92
CA TYR A 25 -7.99 16.00 35.61
C TYR A 25 -8.73 14.71 35.27
N GLY A 26 -8.61 13.73 36.18
CA GLY A 26 -9.22 12.40 36.07
C GLY A 26 -10.74 12.44 35.90
N TYR A 27 -11.32 11.68 34.95
CA TYR A 27 -12.78 11.47 34.92
C TYR A 27 -13.29 10.84 36.22
N ALA A 28 -12.47 10.02 36.88
CA ALA A 28 -12.73 9.51 38.22
C ALA A 28 -12.83 10.64 39.26
N THR A 29 -11.98 11.68 39.16
CA THR A 29 -12.05 12.87 40.01
C THR A 29 -13.33 13.65 39.76
N CYS A 30 -13.76 13.78 38.50
CA CYS A 30 -15.05 14.41 38.21
C CYS A 30 -16.22 13.59 38.77
N ARG A 31 -16.20 12.27 38.60
CA ARG A 31 -17.20 11.37 39.18
C ARG A 31 -17.31 11.53 40.69
N ASN A 32 -16.19 11.47 41.39
CA ASN A 32 -16.15 11.61 42.85
C ASN A 32 -16.68 12.97 43.30
N LYS A 33 -16.41 14.04 42.54
CA LYS A 33 -16.97 15.37 42.79
C LYS A 33 -18.48 15.43 42.57
N LEU A 34 -18.97 14.84 41.47
CA LEU A 34 -20.40 14.75 41.21
C LEU A 34 -21.10 13.98 42.34
N GLU A 35 -20.55 12.85 42.75
CA GLU A 35 -21.08 12.05 43.85
C GLU A 35 -21.07 12.82 45.19
N ALA A 36 -19.99 13.54 45.51
CA ALA A 36 -19.90 14.36 46.70
C ALA A 36 -20.92 15.52 46.71
N ILE A 37 -21.19 16.15 45.55
CA ILE A 37 -22.21 17.19 45.42
C ILE A 37 -23.62 16.60 45.59
N ILE A 38 -23.90 15.45 44.97
CA ILE A 38 -25.21 14.78 45.08
C ILE A 38 -25.52 14.37 46.52
N VAL A 39 -24.51 13.87 47.25
CA VAL A 39 -24.66 13.50 48.68
C VAL A 39 -24.74 14.74 49.59
N GLY A 40 -24.39 15.93 49.10
CA GLY A 40 -24.42 17.18 49.87
C GLY A 40 -23.14 17.46 50.68
N ASN A 41 -22.07 16.71 50.44
CA ASN A 41 -20.80 16.86 51.16
C ASN A 41 -19.96 18.06 50.69
N THR A 42 -20.18 18.54 49.47
CA THR A 42 -19.40 19.64 48.87
C THR A 42 -20.28 20.52 47.99
N THR A 43 -20.05 21.84 48.04
CA THR A 43 -20.63 22.82 47.11
C THR A 43 -19.53 23.42 46.24
N LYS A 44 -19.77 23.57 44.93
CA LYS A 44 -18.80 24.16 44.01
C LYS A 44 -19.49 25.16 43.09
N ASP A 45 -18.98 26.40 43.04
CA ASP A 45 -19.49 27.49 42.18
C ASP A 45 -21.01 27.72 42.31
N GLY A 46 -21.55 27.58 43.53
CA GLY A 46 -22.99 27.71 43.80
C GLY A 46 -23.84 26.47 43.49
N ILE A 47 -23.23 25.37 43.02
CA ILE A 47 -23.89 24.09 42.80
C ILE A 47 -23.95 23.30 44.12
N ASN A 48 -25.16 22.97 44.57
CA ASN A 48 -25.46 22.16 45.74
C ASN A 48 -26.26 20.91 45.34
N ASN A 49 -26.70 20.11 46.31
CA ASN A 49 -27.48 18.89 46.09
C ASN A 49 -28.81 19.12 45.36
N GLU A 50 -29.38 20.32 45.41
CA GLU A 50 -30.64 20.67 44.73
C GLU A 50 -30.40 21.16 43.30
N THR A 51 -29.45 22.07 43.10
CA THR A 51 -29.15 22.68 41.79
C THR A 51 -28.36 21.74 40.87
N VAL A 52 -27.71 20.70 41.40
CA VAL A 52 -27.01 19.69 40.58
C VAL A 52 -27.97 18.93 39.65
N LEU A 53 -29.24 18.80 40.03
CA LEU A 53 -30.26 18.08 39.26
C LEU A 53 -30.52 18.72 37.89
N GLU A 54 -30.34 20.03 37.76
CA GLU A 54 -30.49 20.77 36.49
C GLU A 54 -29.37 20.44 35.49
N TYR A 55 -28.21 20.03 35.99
CA TYR A 55 -27.04 19.69 35.18
C TYR A 55 -26.99 18.20 34.78
N LEU A 56 -27.83 17.37 35.41
CA LEU A 56 -28.00 15.97 35.02
C LEU A 56 -28.75 15.87 33.70
N TRP A 57 -28.34 14.89 32.89
CA TRP A 57 -28.96 14.63 31.62
C TRP A 57 -30.34 13.98 31.81
N ASN A 58 -31.39 14.74 31.49
CA ASN A 58 -32.78 14.27 31.55
C ASN A 58 -33.30 13.66 30.24
N GLY A 59 -32.58 13.85 29.12
CA GLY A 59 -32.95 13.34 27.80
C GLY A 59 -32.88 11.81 27.67
N THR A 60 -33.27 11.26 26.52
CA THR A 60 -33.21 9.81 26.28
C THR A 60 -31.76 9.32 26.16
N ILE A 61 -31.45 8.18 26.79
CA ILE A 61 -30.14 7.53 26.71
C ILE A 61 -30.24 6.45 25.63
N THR A 62 -29.74 6.73 24.42
CA THR A 62 -29.83 5.79 23.30
C THR A 62 -29.11 4.47 23.59
N GLY A 63 -29.80 3.35 23.37
CA GLY A 63 -29.26 2.00 23.51
C GLY A 63 -29.35 1.40 24.92
N PHE A 64 -29.83 2.16 25.91
CA PHE A 64 -29.93 1.69 27.28
C PHE A 64 -31.05 0.65 27.46
N ARG A 65 -30.70 -0.52 28.01
CA ARG A 65 -31.61 -1.63 28.31
C ARG A 65 -31.68 -1.97 29.81
N GLY A 66 -30.92 -1.26 30.64
CA GLY A 66 -30.88 -1.49 32.08
C GLY A 66 -32.13 -1.02 32.81
N GLN A 67 -32.33 -1.50 34.03
CA GLN A 67 -33.45 -1.07 34.90
C GLN A 67 -33.14 0.24 35.63
N THR A 68 -31.89 0.46 36.02
CA THR A 68 -31.44 1.65 36.77
C THR A 68 -30.70 2.63 35.88
N ARG A 69 -31.32 3.78 35.59
CA ARG A 69 -30.76 4.81 34.72
C ARG A 69 -29.38 5.28 35.22
N PRO A 70 -28.33 5.27 34.38
CA PRO A 70 -27.00 5.72 34.77
C PRO A 70 -27.00 7.23 34.98
N ARG A 71 -26.11 7.70 35.86
CA ARG A 71 -25.88 9.12 36.04
C ARG A 71 -25.12 9.65 34.82
N ALA A 72 -25.73 10.63 34.15
CA ALA A 72 -25.16 11.25 32.97
C ALA A 72 -25.22 12.77 33.10
N LEU A 73 -24.23 13.46 32.54
CA LEU A 73 -24.18 14.93 32.49
C LEU A 73 -24.36 15.43 31.07
N GLY A 74 -25.08 16.54 30.92
CA GLY A 74 -25.04 17.32 29.68
C GLY A 74 -23.70 18.06 29.51
N TYR A 75 -23.49 18.69 28.35
CA TYR A 75 -22.27 19.47 28.07
C TYR A 75 -22.02 20.57 29.11
N GLU A 76 -23.04 21.38 29.41
CA GLU A 76 -22.94 22.47 30.40
C GLU A 76 -22.65 21.95 31.80
N GLY A 77 -23.28 20.84 32.20
CA GLY A 77 -23.02 20.17 33.46
C GLY A 77 -21.59 19.65 33.56
N CYS A 78 -21.07 19.05 32.48
CA CYS A 78 -19.69 18.60 32.42
C CYS A 78 -18.72 19.78 32.57
N LEU A 79 -18.93 20.89 31.85
CA LEU A 79 -18.06 22.06 31.94
C LEU A 79 -18.04 22.69 33.34
N LYS A 80 -19.19 22.80 34.02
CA LYS A 80 -19.24 23.40 35.36
C LYS A 80 -18.68 22.46 36.44
N ILE A 81 -19.03 21.18 36.39
CA ILE A 81 -18.64 20.21 37.44
C ILE A 81 -17.22 19.69 37.21
N CYS A 82 -16.93 19.19 36.00
CA CYS A 82 -15.62 18.64 35.63
C CYS A 82 -14.61 19.73 35.23
N GLY A 83 -15.05 20.86 34.70
CA GLY A 83 -14.17 21.86 34.08
C GLY A 83 -13.90 21.57 32.59
N GLY A 84 -13.32 22.52 31.87
CA GLY A 84 -12.96 22.38 30.45
C GLY A 84 -11.68 21.58 30.17
N ARG A 85 -11.22 20.75 31.11
CA ARG A 85 -9.94 20.03 31.02
C ARG A 85 -10.11 18.63 30.42
N THR A 86 -8.99 18.03 29.99
CA THR A 86 -8.94 16.72 29.34
C THR A 86 -8.47 15.64 30.31
N ASP A 87 -9.13 14.48 30.32
CA ASP A 87 -8.67 13.33 31.10
C ASP A 87 -7.49 12.65 30.38
N GLN A 88 -6.32 12.61 31.03
CA GLN A 88 -5.18 11.89 30.48
C GLN A 88 -5.39 10.38 30.61
N VAL A 89 -4.92 9.65 29.60
CA VAL A 89 -4.80 8.20 29.71
C VAL A 89 -3.71 7.87 30.73
N THR A 90 -3.96 6.91 31.62
CA THR A 90 -2.96 6.48 32.61
C THR A 90 -1.69 6.01 31.91
N THR A 91 -0.51 6.30 32.48
CA THR A 91 0.78 5.91 31.88
C THR A 91 0.85 4.43 31.53
N ARG A 92 0.23 3.58 32.36
CA ARG A 92 0.09 2.14 32.10
C ARG A 92 -0.72 1.84 30.85
N SER A 93 -1.90 2.43 30.70
CA SER A 93 -2.76 2.20 29.53
C SER A 93 -2.14 2.78 28.25
N THR A 94 -1.43 3.92 28.35
CA THR A 94 -0.65 4.47 27.23
C THR A 94 0.48 3.53 26.85
N LEU A 95 1.22 2.97 27.80
CA LEU A 95 2.29 2.00 27.53
C LEU A 95 1.74 0.71 26.91
N GLU A 96 0.60 0.21 27.39
CA GLU A 96 -0.12 -0.93 26.79
C GLU A 96 -0.52 -0.63 25.34
N MET A 97 -1.06 0.55 25.04
CA MET A 97 -1.37 0.96 23.66
C MET A 97 -0.12 1.10 22.77
N VAL A 98 0.96 1.68 23.30
CA VAL A 98 2.23 1.85 22.59
C VAL A 98 2.87 0.49 22.28
N THR A 99 2.94 -0.39 23.28
CA THR A 99 3.53 -1.73 23.14
C THR A 99 2.73 -2.61 22.19
N THR A 100 1.41 -2.44 22.17
CA THR A 100 0.51 -3.25 21.35
C THR A 100 0.35 -2.70 19.93
N TRP A 101 0.51 -1.40 19.69
CA TRP A 101 0.28 -0.84 18.35
C TRP A 101 1.48 -0.09 17.78
N ILE A 102 2.22 0.68 18.55
CA ILE A 102 3.39 1.42 18.02
C ILE A 102 4.56 0.47 17.76
N PHE A 103 4.84 -0.48 18.64
CA PHE A 103 5.94 -1.43 18.40
C PHE A 103 5.67 -2.37 17.22
N PRO A 104 4.47 -2.92 17.03
CA PRO A 104 4.16 -3.73 15.85
C PRO A 104 4.05 -2.93 14.55
N LEU A 105 3.82 -1.61 14.62
CA LEU A 105 4.02 -0.70 13.51
C LEU A 105 5.50 -0.62 13.05
N ALA A 106 6.45 -1.28 13.73
CA ALA A 106 7.79 -1.50 13.19
C ALA A 106 7.79 -2.23 11.83
N ILE A 107 6.68 -2.90 11.47
CA ILE A 107 6.47 -3.43 10.12
C ILE A 107 6.59 -2.34 9.03
N VAL A 108 6.29 -1.07 9.37
CA VAL A 108 6.51 0.10 8.51
C VAL A 108 7.98 0.20 8.12
N PHE A 109 8.93 -0.09 9.02
CA PHE A 109 10.36 -0.09 8.70
C PHE A 109 10.77 -1.15 7.67
N ASN A 110 9.95 -2.19 7.51
CA ASN A 110 10.16 -3.22 6.49
C ASN A 110 9.60 -2.84 5.12
N LEU A 111 8.88 -1.71 5.02
CA LEU A 111 8.45 -1.21 3.73
C LEU A 111 9.65 -0.96 2.81
N PRO A 112 9.44 -1.05 1.50
CA PRO A 112 10.52 -1.00 0.52
C PRO A 112 11.01 0.44 0.30
N TYR A 113 11.69 1.01 1.30
CA TYR A 113 12.28 2.33 1.20
C TYR A 113 13.46 2.38 0.24
N ASP A 114 13.65 3.56 -0.36
CA ASP A 114 14.79 3.88 -1.22
C ASP A 114 15.97 4.30 -0.37
N SER A 115 16.94 3.40 -0.13
CA SER A 115 18.16 3.72 0.62
C SER A 115 19.31 4.23 -0.28
N LEU A 116 19.32 3.87 -1.57
CA LEU A 116 20.45 4.04 -2.49
C LEU A 116 20.33 5.22 -3.47
N HIS A 117 19.34 6.11 -3.32
CA HIS A 117 19.08 7.19 -4.28
C HIS A 117 19.56 8.58 -3.83
N HIS A 118 19.91 9.44 -4.79
CA HIS A 118 20.35 10.81 -4.54
C HIS A 118 19.25 11.69 -3.89
N HIS A 119 17.98 11.35 -4.12
CA HIS A 119 16.80 11.98 -3.49
C HIS A 119 16.04 11.01 -2.56
N LYS A 120 16.77 10.14 -1.83
CA LYS A 120 16.22 9.07 -0.98
C LYS A 120 15.12 9.52 -0.01
N ILE A 121 15.30 10.65 0.68
CA ILE A 121 14.34 11.15 1.68
C ILE A 121 13.03 11.56 1.01
N ARG A 122 13.10 12.33 -0.09
CA ARG A 122 11.93 12.83 -0.79
C ARG A 122 11.10 11.70 -1.42
N ARG A 123 11.76 10.75 -2.08
CA ARG A 123 11.08 9.60 -2.70
C ARG A 123 10.43 8.69 -1.64
N THR A 124 11.13 8.47 -0.54
CA THR A 124 10.61 7.73 0.61
C THR A 124 9.40 8.42 1.24
N ALA A 125 9.49 9.73 1.50
CA ALA A 125 8.37 10.50 2.05
C ALA A 125 7.15 10.49 1.13
N GLN A 126 7.34 10.59 -0.19
CA GLN A 126 6.25 10.52 -1.17
C GLN A 126 5.62 9.12 -1.21
N ALA A 127 6.41 8.06 -1.07
CA ALA A 127 5.88 6.70 -0.96
C ALA A 127 5.01 6.54 0.28
N VAL A 128 5.50 6.94 1.46
CA VAL A 128 4.74 6.92 2.73
C VAL A 128 3.46 7.74 2.62
N LEU A 129 3.55 8.92 2.02
CA LEU A 129 2.40 9.79 1.76
C LEU A 129 1.33 9.06 0.95
N ASN A 130 1.69 8.35 -0.11
CA ASN A 130 0.73 7.61 -0.92
C ASN A 130 0.19 6.37 -0.20
N TRP A 131 1.06 5.65 0.51
CA TRP A 131 0.73 4.43 1.25
C TRP A 131 -0.28 4.65 2.37
N ALA A 132 -0.03 5.64 3.23
CA ALA A 132 -0.88 5.92 4.39
C ALA A 132 -1.96 6.97 4.09
N GLY A 133 -1.71 7.85 3.12
CA GLY A 133 -2.67 8.87 2.69
C GLY A 133 -3.77 8.33 1.79
N SER A 134 -3.48 7.36 0.91
CA SER A 134 -4.50 6.63 0.13
C SER A 134 -4.12 5.15 -0.03
N PRO A 135 -4.23 4.37 1.05
CA PRO A 135 -3.93 2.94 1.03
C PRO A 135 -4.74 2.17 -0.01
N GLN A 136 -5.98 2.59 -0.31
CA GLN A 136 -6.83 1.98 -1.35
C GLN A 136 -6.15 2.06 -2.73
N THR A 137 -5.59 3.22 -3.05
CA THR A 137 -4.90 3.46 -4.33
C THR A 137 -3.60 2.67 -4.38
N ALA A 138 -2.81 2.71 -3.30
CA ALA A 138 -1.57 1.95 -3.20
C ALA A 138 -1.79 0.43 -3.32
N LEU A 139 -2.83 -0.11 -2.66
CA LEU A 139 -3.26 -1.50 -2.81
C LEU A 139 -3.74 -1.82 -4.22
N THR A 140 -4.47 -0.91 -4.87
CA THR A 140 -4.89 -1.09 -6.26
C THR A 140 -3.69 -1.30 -7.18
N HIS A 141 -2.65 -0.47 -7.06
CA HIS A 141 -1.44 -0.62 -7.88
C HIS A 141 -0.66 -1.89 -7.56
N THR A 142 -0.44 -2.18 -6.28
CA THR A 142 0.34 -3.36 -5.87
C THR A 142 -0.37 -4.67 -6.22
N ILE A 143 -1.66 -4.82 -5.92
CA ILE A 143 -2.43 -6.02 -6.28
C ILE A 143 -2.50 -6.18 -7.80
N TRP A 144 -2.66 -5.08 -8.55
CA TRP A 144 -2.67 -5.12 -10.01
C TRP A 144 -1.32 -5.59 -10.57
N ASN A 145 -0.20 -5.12 -10.02
CA ASN A 145 1.12 -5.58 -10.43
C ASN A 145 1.36 -7.06 -10.08
N VAL A 146 0.99 -7.49 -8.87
CA VAL A 146 1.07 -8.91 -8.47
C VAL A 146 0.25 -9.79 -9.41
N ARG A 147 -0.92 -9.31 -9.83
CA ARG A 147 -1.75 -9.99 -10.82
C ARG A 147 -1.05 -10.08 -12.19
N GLN A 148 -0.42 -9.00 -12.66
CA GLN A 148 0.36 -8.99 -13.89
C GLN A 148 1.54 -9.99 -13.83
N ILE A 149 2.28 -10.02 -12.72
CA ILE A 149 3.35 -11.00 -12.47
C ILE A 149 2.80 -12.43 -12.56
N ARG A 150 1.62 -12.69 -11.97
CA ARG A 150 0.97 -14.00 -12.05
C ARG A 150 0.54 -14.37 -13.48
N HIS A 151 0.13 -13.40 -14.29
CA HIS A 151 -0.18 -13.63 -15.70
C HIS A 151 1.09 -13.96 -16.50
N CYS A 152 2.18 -13.22 -16.29
CA CYS A 152 3.50 -13.53 -16.84
C CYS A 152 3.93 -14.96 -16.47
N HIS A 153 3.84 -15.31 -15.19
CA HIS A 153 4.10 -16.67 -14.69
C HIS A 153 3.28 -17.76 -15.40
N ARG A 154 1.99 -17.52 -15.64
CA ARG A 154 1.14 -18.50 -16.34
C ARG A 154 1.55 -18.69 -17.80
N MET A 155 1.99 -17.61 -18.46
CA MET A 155 2.52 -17.68 -19.83
C MET A 155 3.89 -18.34 -19.88
N ALA A 156 4.68 -18.17 -18.82
CA ALA A 156 6.01 -18.74 -18.64
C ALA A 156 6.02 -20.25 -18.34
N LYS A 157 4.89 -20.88 -17.99
CA LYS A 157 4.79 -22.31 -17.59
C LYS A 157 5.27 -23.33 -18.66
N SER A 158 5.83 -22.91 -19.79
CA SER A 158 6.54 -23.78 -20.73
C SER A 158 7.86 -24.27 -20.09
N LYS A 159 8.39 -25.42 -20.54
CA LYS A 159 9.71 -25.93 -20.10
C LYS A 159 10.89 -25.10 -20.65
N ASN A 160 10.63 -24.01 -21.39
CA ASN A 160 11.67 -23.23 -22.07
C ASN A 160 12.16 -22.08 -21.18
N THR A 161 13.45 -22.08 -20.86
CA THR A 161 14.14 -21.06 -20.05
C THR A 161 13.98 -19.66 -20.65
N LEU A 162 14.07 -19.52 -21.97
CA LEU A 162 13.91 -18.22 -22.66
C LEU A 162 12.50 -17.63 -22.49
N THR A 163 11.47 -18.48 -22.42
CA THR A 163 10.11 -18.01 -22.16
C THR A 163 9.98 -17.49 -20.73
N ASN A 164 10.61 -18.16 -19.75
CA ASN A 164 10.69 -17.66 -18.37
C ASN A 164 11.40 -16.31 -18.29
N ASP A 165 12.51 -16.17 -19.01
CA ASP A 165 13.31 -14.93 -19.06
C ASP A 165 12.52 -13.78 -19.67
N ALA A 166 11.87 -13.98 -20.82
CA ALA A 166 11.04 -12.97 -21.48
C ALA A 166 9.93 -12.44 -20.57
N PHE A 167 9.16 -13.33 -19.95
CA PHE A 167 8.04 -12.93 -19.10
C PHE A 167 8.50 -12.37 -17.75
N TYR A 168 9.67 -12.75 -17.25
CA TYR A 168 10.28 -12.11 -16.08
C TYR A 168 10.71 -10.68 -16.39
N VAL A 169 11.47 -10.46 -17.47
CA VAL A 169 11.88 -9.10 -17.92
C VAL A 169 10.66 -8.22 -18.17
N LEU A 170 9.62 -8.74 -18.84
CA LEU A 170 8.35 -8.03 -19.05
C LEU A 170 7.69 -7.63 -17.73
N SER A 171 7.71 -8.52 -16.72
CA SER A 171 7.14 -8.23 -15.40
C SER A 171 7.90 -7.11 -14.67
N CYS A 172 9.23 -7.05 -14.82
CA CYS A 172 10.06 -5.99 -14.26
C CYS A 172 9.81 -4.65 -14.96
N LEU A 173 9.78 -4.63 -16.30
CA LEU A 173 9.50 -3.43 -17.10
C LEU A 173 8.11 -2.85 -16.80
N GLY A 174 7.13 -3.71 -16.55
CA GLY A 174 5.77 -3.31 -16.19
C GLY A 174 5.64 -2.53 -14.88
N GLN A 175 6.73 -2.34 -14.12
CA GLN A 175 6.74 -1.55 -12.89
C GLN A 175 7.28 -0.12 -13.08
N PHE A 176 7.71 0.23 -14.29
CA PHE A 176 8.29 1.53 -14.61
C PHE A 176 7.37 2.36 -15.49
N GLU A 177 7.56 3.68 -15.43
CA GLU A 177 7.00 4.58 -16.40
C GLU A 177 7.79 4.48 -17.71
N LEU A 178 7.09 4.19 -18.80
CA LEU A 178 7.69 3.92 -20.10
C LEU A 178 7.46 5.10 -21.06
N PRO A 179 8.40 5.37 -21.97
CA PRO A 179 8.22 6.40 -22.98
C PRO A 179 7.12 6.00 -23.96
N ASN A 180 6.35 6.98 -24.43
CA ASN A 180 5.36 6.78 -25.48
C ASN A 180 6.05 6.88 -26.85
N SER A 181 6.83 5.86 -27.22
CA SER A 181 7.58 5.82 -28.48
C SER A 181 7.41 4.49 -29.19
N GLU A 182 7.01 4.54 -30.46
CA GLU A 182 6.88 3.34 -31.30
C GLU A 182 8.21 2.57 -31.40
N ARG A 183 9.34 3.28 -31.52
CA ARG A 183 10.69 2.68 -31.57
C ARG A 183 10.97 1.87 -30.31
N PHE A 184 10.62 2.42 -29.14
CA PHE A 184 10.79 1.74 -27.85
C PHE A 184 10.01 0.42 -27.80
N TYR A 185 8.71 0.45 -28.11
CA TYR A 185 7.88 -0.75 -28.06
C TYR A 185 8.28 -1.78 -29.13
N THR A 186 8.75 -1.32 -30.30
CA THR A 186 9.25 -2.22 -31.35
C THR A 186 10.50 -2.95 -30.89
N ALA A 187 11.49 -2.24 -30.33
CA ALA A 187 12.68 -2.85 -29.76
C ALA A 187 12.32 -3.80 -28.61
N LEU A 188 11.38 -3.41 -27.74
CA LEU A 188 10.92 -4.25 -26.64
C LEU A 188 10.28 -5.57 -27.12
N VAL A 189 9.33 -5.51 -28.04
CA VAL A 189 8.67 -6.70 -28.59
C VAL A 189 9.69 -7.58 -29.30
N TYR A 190 10.59 -6.99 -30.08
CA TYR A 190 11.66 -7.71 -30.77
C TYR A 190 12.58 -8.44 -29.78
N GLY A 191 13.11 -7.75 -28.76
CA GLY A 191 13.99 -8.36 -27.76
C GLY A 191 13.33 -9.44 -26.89
N LEU A 192 12.03 -9.34 -26.64
CA LEU A 192 11.30 -10.33 -25.84
C LEU A 192 10.92 -11.59 -26.63
N PHE A 193 10.54 -11.45 -27.91
CA PHE A 193 9.89 -12.53 -28.66
C PHE A 193 10.71 -13.09 -29.82
N ARG A 194 11.64 -12.32 -30.41
CA ARG A 194 12.57 -12.84 -31.43
C ARG A 194 13.38 -14.05 -30.97
N PRO A 195 13.82 -14.16 -29.69
CA PRO A 195 14.59 -15.30 -29.21
C PRO A 195 13.91 -16.66 -29.35
N PHE A 196 12.58 -16.70 -29.48
CA PHE A 196 11.84 -17.96 -29.46
C PHE A 196 12.08 -18.79 -30.73
N PRO A 197 12.47 -20.08 -30.59
CA PRO A 197 12.76 -20.94 -31.72
C PRO A 197 11.53 -21.08 -32.62
N GLN A 198 11.74 -20.95 -33.92
CA GLN A 198 10.75 -21.35 -34.92
C GLN A 198 10.86 -22.86 -35.17
N PRO A 199 9.76 -23.56 -35.47
CA PRO A 199 9.82 -24.97 -35.83
C PRO A 199 10.68 -25.15 -37.08
N ASP A 200 11.63 -26.09 -37.02
CA ASP A 200 12.41 -26.59 -38.17
C ASP A 200 13.36 -25.59 -38.86
N THR A 201 13.69 -24.47 -38.21
CA THR A 201 14.66 -23.47 -38.74
C THR A 201 15.92 -23.39 -37.87
N GLU A 202 17.08 -23.30 -38.52
CA GLU A 202 18.33 -22.98 -37.84
C GLU A 202 18.26 -21.56 -37.24
N TYR A 203 18.93 -21.36 -36.10
CA TYR A 203 18.99 -20.06 -35.45
C TYR A 203 19.73 -19.04 -36.30
N ASP A 204 18.98 -18.04 -36.79
CA ASP A 204 19.53 -16.83 -37.41
C ASP A 204 20.45 -16.07 -36.44
N PRO A 205 21.45 -15.31 -36.94
CA PRO A 205 22.41 -14.60 -36.09
C PRO A 205 21.75 -13.56 -35.17
N ASP A 206 20.72 -12.86 -35.63
CA ASP A 206 19.98 -11.88 -34.81
C ASP A 206 19.22 -12.55 -33.65
N GLN A 207 18.70 -13.76 -33.88
CA GLN A 207 18.04 -14.57 -32.86
C GLN A 207 19.01 -15.02 -31.78
N ARG A 208 20.23 -15.41 -32.14
CA ARG A 208 21.28 -15.79 -31.18
C ARG A 208 21.65 -14.61 -30.28
N TYR A 209 21.85 -13.43 -30.87
CA TYR A 209 22.14 -12.22 -30.11
C TYR A 209 21.03 -11.81 -29.16
N THR A 210 19.78 -11.78 -29.64
CA THR A 210 18.64 -11.42 -28.80
C THR A 210 18.40 -12.42 -27.68
N ALA A 211 18.60 -13.72 -27.92
CA ALA A 211 18.48 -14.76 -26.89
C ALA A 211 19.52 -14.59 -25.78
N GLN A 212 20.80 -14.35 -26.14
CA GLN A 212 21.86 -14.13 -25.15
C GLN A 212 21.60 -12.85 -24.35
N LEU A 213 21.24 -11.74 -25.02
CA LEU A 213 20.91 -10.48 -24.35
C LEU A 213 19.73 -10.64 -23.38
N LEU A 214 18.71 -11.42 -23.75
CA LEU A 214 17.54 -11.67 -22.91
C LEU A 214 17.90 -12.50 -21.67
N SER A 215 18.62 -13.60 -21.84
CA SER A 215 19.07 -14.47 -20.74
C SER A 215 19.93 -13.71 -19.75
N ASP A 216 20.92 -12.96 -20.25
CA ASP A 216 21.82 -12.18 -19.39
C ASP A 216 21.07 -11.07 -18.65
N MET A 217 20.10 -10.42 -19.31
CA MET A 217 19.25 -9.41 -18.68
C MET A 217 18.38 -10.01 -17.57
N ALA A 218 17.72 -11.14 -17.83
CA ALA A 218 16.89 -11.83 -16.86
C ALA A 218 17.70 -12.29 -15.65
N PHE A 219 18.89 -12.87 -15.88
CA PHE A 219 19.82 -13.26 -14.82
C PHE A 219 20.19 -12.07 -13.93
N GLN A 220 20.60 -10.94 -14.51
CA GLN A 220 20.97 -9.75 -13.72
C GLN A 220 19.79 -9.17 -12.94
N LEU A 221 18.58 -9.15 -13.53
CA LEU A 221 17.39 -8.71 -12.80
C LEU A 221 17.01 -9.65 -11.65
N ARG A 222 17.26 -10.96 -11.77
CA ARG A 222 17.04 -11.90 -10.66
C ARG A 222 18.07 -11.73 -9.56
N MET A 223 19.33 -11.46 -9.92
CA MET A 223 20.39 -11.13 -8.96
C MET A 223 20.13 -9.81 -8.23
N LEU A 224 19.55 -8.82 -8.92
CA LEU A 224 19.15 -7.54 -8.33
C LEU A 224 17.88 -7.62 -7.49
N ARG A 225 17.22 -8.78 -7.39
CA ARG A 225 16.00 -8.93 -6.58
C ARG A 225 16.34 -9.04 -5.09
N ARG A 226 15.59 -8.31 -4.26
CA ARG A 226 15.83 -8.27 -2.81
C ARG A 226 15.39 -9.59 -2.16
N ARG A 227 16.29 -10.26 -1.45
CA ARG A 227 16.04 -11.54 -0.72
C ARG A 227 15.42 -11.36 0.67
N GLY A 228 15.11 -10.13 1.09
CA GLY A 228 14.66 -9.78 2.43
C GLY A 228 13.19 -10.08 2.76
N VAL A 229 12.54 -11.04 2.09
CA VAL A 229 11.12 -11.34 2.33
C VAL A 229 10.90 -12.10 3.64
N ILE A 230 11.82 -13.00 4.00
CA ILE A 230 11.70 -13.85 5.20
C ILE A 230 11.67 -13.01 6.50
N PRO A 231 12.60 -12.06 6.73
CA PRO A 231 12.52 -11.19 7.91
C PRO A 231 11.23 -10.39 7.98
N THR A 232 10.66 -10.00 6.83
CA THR A 232 9.40 -9.26 6.82
C THR A 232 8.20 -10.14 7.14
N LEU A 233 8.17 -11.39 6.67
CA LEU A 233 7.14 -12.34 7.10
C LEU A 233 7.21 -12.60 8.62
N ALA A 234 8.40 -12.63 9.22
CA ALA A 234 8.54 -12.71 10.67
C ALA A 234 7.97 -11.47 11.39
N SER A 235 8.25 -10.26 10.88
CA SER A 235 7.68 -9.01 11.43
C SER A 235 6.16 -8.89 11.25
N LEU A 236 5.62 -9.54 10.23
CA LEU A 236 4.18 -9.61 10.02
C LEU A 236 3.52 -10.54 11.05
N GLY A 237 4.23 -11.59 11.47
CA GLY A 237 3.84 -12.43 12.60
C GLY A 237 3.69 -11.62 13.90
N THR A 238 4.59 -10.66 14.17
CA THR A 238 4.49 -9.84 15.39
C THR A 238 3.27 -8.91 15.37
N PHE A 239 2.88 -8.39 14.19
CA PHE A 239 1.63 -7.64 14.04
C PHE A 239 0.40 -8.51 14.35
N ILE A 240 0.34 -9.73 13.81
CA ILE A 240 -0.76 -10.67 14.07
C ILE A 240 -0.85 -10.98 15.56
N THR A 241 0.28 -11.27 16.21
CA THR A 241 0.35 -11.52 17.65
C THR A 241 -0.19 -10.33 18.44
N ALA A 242 0.20 -9.10 18.07
CA ALA A 242 -0.29 -7.91 18.75
C ALA A 242 -1.79 -7.62 18.54
N PHE A 243 -2.32 -7.93 17.35
CA PHE A 243 -3.76 -7.87 17.10
C PHE A 243 -4.52 -8.88 17.97
N ILE A 244 -4.00 -10.11 18.11
CA ILE A 244 -4.57 -11.11 19.02
C ILE A 244 -4.55 -10.61 20.46
N PHE A 245 -3.42 -10.07 20.93
CA PHE A 245 -3.34 -9.49 22.27
C PHE A 245 -4.33 -8.34 22.48
N SER A 246 -4.58 -7.52 21.46
CA SER A 246 -5.58 -6.44 21.57
C SER A 246 -7.00 -6.95 21.70
N ILE A 247 -7.34 -8.05 21.02
CA ILE A 247 -8.63 -8.71 21.21
C ILE A 247 -8.71 -9.22 22.65
N VAL A 248 -7.70 -9.95 23.12
CA VAL A 248 -7.67 -10.49 24.49
C VAL A 248 -7.82 -9.38 25.52
N LEU A 249 -7.01 -8.31 25.43
CA LEU A 249 -7.07 -7.17 26.35
C LEU A 249 -8.39 -6.39 26.29
N ALA A 250 -9.04 -6.34 25.12
CA ALA A 250 -10.36 -5.71 25.01
C ALA A 250 -11.46 -6.48 25.75
N PHE A 251 -11.28 -7.79 25.96
CA PHE A 251 -12.22 -8.68 26.62
C PHE A 251 -11.73 -9.19 27.98
N ASP A 252 -10.53 -8.83 28.44
CA ASP A 252 -10.00 -9.27 29.73
C ASP A 252 -10.66 -8.51 30.89
N GLU A 253 -11.10 -9.26 31.89
CA GLU A 253 -11.89 -8.79 33.05
C GLU A 253 -10.97 -8.33 34.19
N GLU A 254 -9.76 -8.90 34.31
CA GLU A 254 -8.81 -8.63 35.41
C GLU A 254 -7.95 -7.38 35.17
N ALA A 255 -7.83 -6.91 33.93
CA ALA A 255 -7.00 -5.75 33.56
C ALA A 255 -7.54 -4.40 34.07
N GLY A 256 -8.71 -4.37 34.73
CA GLY A 256 -9.21 -3.23 35.51
C GLY A 256 -9.67 -2.01 34.70
N ASN A 257 -9.51 -2.00 33.37
CA ASN A 257 -10.08 -1.01 32.45
C ASN A 257 -10.16 -1.60 31.03
N ARG A 258 -11.19 -2.40 30.73
CA ARG A 258 -11.55 -2.72 29.34
C ARG A 258 -11.80 -1.41 28.60
N THR A 259 -10.90 -1.04 27.69
CA THR A 259 -11.05 0.15 26.86
C THR A 259 -11.18 -0.28 25.41
N GLY A 260 -12.12 0.29 24.67
CA GLY A 260 -12.27 0.02 23.23
C GLY A 260 -11.14 0.63 22.39
N SER A 261 -10.35 1.54 22.98
CA SER A 261 -9.33 2.31 22.28
C SER A 261 -8.23 1.47 21.62
N PRO A 262 -7.62 0.47 22.30
CA PRO A 262 -6.62 -0.40 21.67
C PRO A 262 -7.24 -1.24 20.53
N LEU A 263 -8.44 -1.81 20.72
CA LEU A 263 -9.11 -2.61 19.70
C LEU A 263 -9.42 -1.79 18.44
N THR A 264 -9.97 -0.59 18.61
CA THR A 264 -10.29 0.31 17.49
C THR A 264 -9.05 0.72 16.71
N LEU A 265 -7.93 1.04 17.38
CA LEU A 265 -6.67 1.33 16.70
C LEU A 265 -6.16 0.10 15.92
N GLY A 266 -6.32 -1.09 16.49
CA GLY A 266 -5.96 -2.33 15.82
C GLY A 266 -6.71 -2.57 14.53
N LEU A 267 -8.04 -2.50 14.61
CA LEU A 267 -8.92 -2.61 13.44
C LEU A 267 -8.61 -1.52 12.41
N LEU A 268 -8.35 -0.28 12.87
CA LEU A 268 -7.98 0.81 11.97
C LEU A 268 -6.70 0.51 11.19
N TYR A 269 -5.71 -0.17 11.77
CA TYR A 269 -4.42 -0.45 11.12
C TYR A 269 -4.33 -1.82 10.44
N CYS A 270 -5.39 -2.64 10.44
CA CYS A 270 -5.37 -3.97 9.83
C CYS A 270 -5.12 -3.98 8.31
N TRP A 271 -5.35 -2.86 7.62
CA TRP A 271 -4.99 -2.70 6.21
C TRP A 271 -3.48 -2.57 5.96
N LEU A 272 -2.68 -2.19 6.97
CA LEU A 272 -1.24 -1.97 6.81
C LEU A 272 -0.48 -3.27 6.54
N PRO A 273 -0.68 -4.38 7.29
CA PRO A 273 -0.17 -5.70 6.93
C PRO A 273 -0.44 -6.11 5.48
N LEU A 274 -1.65 -5.83 4.98
CA LEU A 274 -2.04 -6.11 3.60
C LEU A 274 -1.19 -5.31 2.61
N LEU A 275 -1.02 -4.02 2.87
CA LEU A 275 -0.17 -3.18 2.04
C LEU A 275 1.29 -3.66 2.08
N VAL A 276 1.80 -4.02 3.25
CA VAL A 276 3.16 -4.53 3.43
C VAL A 276 3.37 -5.79 2.60
N ILE A 277 2.52 -6.82 2.73
CA ILE A 277 2.71 -8.07 1.98
C ILE A 277 2.67 -7.82 0.47
N PHE A 278 1.72 -7.03 -0.03
CA PHE A 278 1.62 -6.77 -1.47
C PHE A 278 2.76 -5.89 -2.00
N THR A 279 3.25 -4.91 -1.23
CA THR A 279 4.42 -4.10 -1.62
C THR A 279 5.72 -4.91 -1.66
N ILE A 280 5.84 -5.93 -0.81
CA ILE A 280 6.98 -6.87 -0.81
C ILE A 280 6.90 -7.80 -2.00
N ILE A 281 5.74 -8.40 -2.26
CA ILE A 281 5.54 -9.28 -3.42
C ILE A 281 5.76 -8.50 -4.72
N ASP A 282 5.30 -7.24 -4.78
CA ASP A 282 5.51 -6.33 -5.91
C ASP A 282 6.97 -5.83 -6.03
N ARG A 283 7.86 -6.12 -5.07
CA ARG A 283 9.24 -5.64 -5.13
C ARG A 283 10.10 -6.51 -6.06
N ASN A 284 10.49 -5.99 -7.23
CA ASN A 284 11.38 -6.71 -8.16
C ASN A 284 12.87 -6.30 -8.11
N PRO A 285 13.27 -5.02 -7.92
CA PRO A 285 14.69 -4.70 -7.73
C PRO A 285 15.07 -4.04 -6.39
N VAL A 286 16.31 -4.28 -5.93
CA VAL A 286 16.98 -3.60 -4.79
C VAL A 286 17.20 -2.11 -5.08
N SER A 287 17.53 -1.77 -6.33
CA SER A 287 17.69 -0.40 -6.82
C SER A 287 16.91 -0.21 -8.12
N ALA A 288 15.93 0.70 -8.09
CA ALA A 288 15.09 1.00 -9.24
C ALA A 288 15.87 1.72 -10.36
N ASP A 289 16.72 2.70 -10.01
CA ASP A 289 17.48 3.49 -10.99
C ASP A 289 18.51 2.60 -11.71
N ARG A 290 19.21 1.71 -10.97
CA ARG A 290 20.15 0.76 -11.59
C ARG A 290 19.43 -0.19 -12.54
N SER A 291 18.24 -0.66 -12.17
CA SER A 291 17.45 -1.57 -13.01
C SER A 291 16.89 -0.86 -14.25
N ALA A 292 16.46 0.39 -14.12
CA ALA A 292 16.05 1.24 -15.24
C ALA A 292 17.21 1.46 -16.21
N ALA A 293 18.39 1.83 -15.70
CA ALA A 293 19.60 1.99 -16.52
C ALA A 293 19.99 0.68 -17.22
N LEU A 294 19.89 -0.46 -16.53
CA LEU A 294 20.19 -1.77 -17.09
C LEU A 294 19.23 -2.14 -18.23
N MET A 295 17.91 -1.99 -18.01
CA MET A 295 16.88 -2.28 -19.01
C MET A 295 16.98 -1.34 -20.21
N SER A 296 17.35 -0.09 -19.97
CA SER A 296 17.58 0.91 -21.00
C SER A 296 18.77 0.56 -21.90
N ARG A 297 19.90 0.14 -21.31
CA ARG A 297 21.08 -0.37 -22.06
C ARG A 297 20.76 -1.66 -22.82
N TRP A 298 19.99 -2.57 -22.22
CA TRP A 298 19.52 -3.77 -22.88
C TRP A 298 18.69 -3.44 -24.12
N LEU A 299 17.70 -2.53 -23.99
CA LEU A 299 16.88 -2.10 -25.13
C LEU A 299 17.69 -1.42 -26.23
N PHE A 300 18.70 -0.63 -25.87
CA PHE A 300 19.61 -0.04 -26.84
C PHE A 300 20.33 -1.13 -27.67
N ASN A 301 20.85 -2.16 -27.00
CA ASN A 301 21.53 -3.26 -27.69
C ASN A 301 20.58 -4.09 -28.56
N VAL A 302 19.35 -4.28 -28.12
CA VAL A 302 18.30 -4.93 -28.91
C VAL A 302 17.94 -4.11 -30.15
N ASP A 303 17.85 -2.78 -30.04
CA ASP A 303 17.60 -1.89 -31.19
C ASP A 303 18.80 -1.88 -32.17
N ALA A 304 20.04 -1.96 -31.66
CA ALA A 304 21.24 -2.13 -32.48
C ALA A 304 21.20 -3.46 -33.27
N VAL A 305 20.77 -4.56 -32.66
CA VAL A 305 20.58 -5.83 -33.36
C VAL A 305 19.48 -5.71 -34.41
N LEU A 306 18.34 -5.11 -34.07
CA LEU A 306 17.22 -4.92 -35.00
C LEU A 306 17.62 -4.08 -36.23
N THR A 307 18.36 -3.00 -36.01
CA THR A 307 18.83 -2.11 -37.09
C THR A 307 19.83 -2.81 -38.00
N SER A 308 20.77 -3.57 -37.45
CA SER A 308 21.70 -4.39 -38.23
C SER A 308 20.98 -5.52 -39.00
N ALA A 309 19.97 -6.15 -38.41
CA ALA A 309 19.14 -7.15 -39.08
C ALA A 309 18.36 -6.55 -40.26
N ARG A 310 17.79 -5.34 -40.09
CA ARG A 310 17.14 -4.60 -41.18
C ARG A 310 18.10 -4.23 -42.30
N ALA A 311 19.33 -3.83 -41.96
CA ALA A 311 20.35 -3.49 -42.94
C ALA A 311 20.83 -4.72 -43.76
N ALA A 312 20.84 -5.91 -43.15
CA ALA A 312 21.18 -7.16 -43.82
C ALA A 312 20.09 -7.61 -44.83
N GLY A 313 18.85 -7.15 -44.65
CA GLY A 313 17.75 -7.46 -45.56
C GLY A 313 17.28 -8.91 -45.46
N ALA A 314 17.15 -9.59 -46.61
CA ALA A 314 16.63 -10.96 -46.67
C ALA A 314 17.64 -12.04 -46.24
N ASP A 315 18.95 -11.75 -46.32
CA ASP A 315 20.01 -12.68 -45.93
C ASP A 315 20.69 -12.22 -44.64
N LEU A 316 20.18 -12.74 -43.52
CA LEU A 316 20.69 -12.43 -42.19
C LEU A 316 22.12 -12.93 -41.97
N ASN A 317 22.66 -13.82 -42.81
CA ASN A 317 24.07 -14.25 -42.69
C ASN A 317 25.06 -13.13 -43.02
N ASN A 318 24.62 -12.13 -43.80
CA ASN A 318 25.42 -10.93 -44.11
C ASN A 318 25.32 -9.84 -43.03
N MET A 319 24.65 -10.14 -41.91
CA MET A 319 24.49 -9.19 -40.81
C MET A 319 25.85 -8.83 -40.21
N GLN A 320 26.22 -7.56 -40.35
CA GLN A 320 27.39 -7.00 -39.69
C GLN A 320 27.23 -7.02 -38.17
N THR A 321 28.36 -7.09 -37.45
CA THR A 321 28.37 -6.99 -35.99
C THR A 321 27.71 -5.67 -35.56
N PRO A 322 26.60 -5.72 -34.78
CA PRO A 322 25.87 -4.52 -34.43
C PRO A 322 26.72 -3.57 -33.59
N ALA A 323 26.53 -2.27 -33.80
CA ALA A 323 27.22 -1.22 -33.07
C ALA A 323 26.62 -1.02 -31.66
N TRP A 324 26.65 -2.07 -30.83
CA TRP A 324 26.03 -2.08 -29.51
C TRP A 324 26.81 -1.26 -28.46
N TRP A 325 26.14 -1.02 -27.34
CA TRP A 325 26.71 -0.40 -26.15
C TRP A 325 27.88 -1.23 -25.61
N SER A 326 29.04 -0.62 -25.46
CA SER A 326 30.20 -1.22 -24.81
C SER A 326 30.73 -0.28 -23.72
N ARG A 327 31.48 -0.82 -22.75
CA ARG A 327 32.06 -0.02 -21.66
C ARG A 327 32.97 1.12 -22.16
N ASN A 328 33.50 0.98 -23.38
CA ASN A 328 34.43 1.92 -24.01
C ASN A 328 33.73 3.04 -24.79
N ARG A 329 32.40 3.01 -24.95
CA ARG A 329 31.65 4.12 -25.57
C ARG A 329 30.99 4.98 -24.48
N PRO A 330 31.28 6.30 -24.41
CA PRO A 330 30.66 7.18 -23.43
C PRO A 330 29.16 7.36 -23.69
N ALA A 331 28.37 7.37 -22.62
CA ALA A 331 26.91 7.47 -22.66
C ALA A 331 26.37 8.72 -23.37
N ALA A 332 27.15 9.81 -23.40
CA ALA A 332 26.73 11.12 -23.91
C ALA A 332 26.53 11.16 -25.43
N THR A 333 27.01 10.17 -26.19
CA THR A 333 26.89 10.12 -27.65
C THR A 333 25.79 9.18 -28.14
N LEU A 334 25.03 8.57 -27.22
CA LEU A 334 24.08 7.50 -27.53
C LEU A 334 22.65 7.97 -27.24
N GLU A 335 21.76 7.85 -28.23
CA GLU A 335 20.31 8.03 -28.03
C GLU A 335 19.78 6.86 -27.20
N VAL A 336 19.77 7.04 -25.88
CA VAL A 336 19.34 6.01 -24.93
C VAL A 336 17.82 6.09 -24.72
N PHE A 337 17.16 4.93 -24.65
CA PHE A 337 15.76 4.87 -24.25
C PHE A 337 15.59 5.25 -22.78
N GLU A 338 15.10 6.45 -22.51
CA GLU A 338 14.88 6.91 -21.13
C GLU A 338 13.67 6.19 -20.49
N ILE A 339 13.95 5.12 -19.75
CA ILE A 339 12.99 4.53 -18.81
C ILE A 339 12.88 5.50 -17.63
N GLN A 340 11.64 5.95 -17.37
CA GLN A 340 11.36 6.99 -16.40
C GLN A 340 11.24 6.41 -14.98
N GLU A 341 10.47 7.07 -14.12
CA GLU A 341 10.38 6.72 -12.70
C GLU A 341 9.72 5.36 -12.45
N PHE A 342 10.10 4.74 -11.34
CA PHE A 342 9.47 3.52 -10.85
C PHE A 342 8.07 3.83 -10.28
N ILE A 343 7.04 3.27 -10.92
CA ILE A 343 5.63 3.42 -10.53
C ILE A 343 5.21 2.35 -9.51
N GLY A 344 5.88 1.19 -9.55
CA GLY A 344 5.58 0.04 -8.69
C GLY A 344 5.43 0.39 -7.22
N GLN A 345 4.77 -0.48 -6.47
CA GLN A 345 4.46 -0.31 -5.05
C GLN A 345 3.53 0.86 -4.75
N GLY A 346 2.82 1.41 -5.73
CA GLY A 346 1.96 2.59 -5.53
C GLY A 346 2.74 3.87 -5.22
N ARG A 347 4.02 3.94 -5.59
CA ARG A 347 4.88 5.12 -5.38
C ARG A 347 4.45 6.31 -6.24
N LYS A 348 3.84 6.05 -7.39
CA LYS A 348 3.24 7.05 -8.26
C LYS A 348 1.83 6.62 -8.64
N ILE A 349 0.89 7.55 -8.58
CA ILE A 349 -0.52 7.29 -8.88
C ILE A 349 -0.72 7.38 -10.39
N LYS A 350 -0.40 6.29 -11.09
CA LYS A 350 -0.53 6.17 -12.55
C LYS A 350 -0.81 4.72 -12.94
N TYR A 351 -1.76 4.51 -13.84
CA TYR A 351 -2.03 3.20 -14.40
C TYR A 351 -0.81 2.69 -15.21
N CYS A 352 -0.35 1.48 -14.90
CA CYS A 352 0.62 0.75 -15.71
C CYS A 352 0.05 -0.63 -16.06
N GLY A 353 -0.06 -0.91 -17.36
CA GLY A 353 -0.67 -2.14 -17.88
C GLY A 353 0.17 -2.83 -18.95
N LEU A 354 1.49 -2.58 -19.00
CA LEU A 354 2.39 -3.12 -20.04
C LEU A 354 2.24 -4.63 -20.19
N ALA A 355 2.35 -5.38 -19.09
CA ALA A 355 2.36 -6.84 -19.16
C ALA A 355 0.99 -7.37 -19.62
N ASP A 356 -0.10 -6.79 -19.14
CA ASP A 356 -1.45 -7.16 -19.59
C ASP A 356 -1.67 -6.84 -21.08
N ALA A 357 -1.26 -5.66 -21.55
CA ALA A 357 -1.33 -5.27 -22.96
C ALA A 357 -0.51 -6.22 -23.85
N MET A 358 0.73 -6.51 -23.45
CA MET A 358 1.63 -7.42 -24.17
C MET A 358 1.07 -8.84 -24.23
N ILE A 359 0.61 -9.38 -23.10
CA ILE A 359 0.06 -10.74 -23.02
C ILE A 359 -1.21 -10.89 -23.87
N ARG A 360 -2.08 -9.87 -23.91
CA ARG A 360 -3.25 -9.88 -24.79
C ARG A 360 -2.86 -9.95 -26.26
N THR A 361 -1.94 -9.09 -26.69
CA THR A 361 -1.47 -9.05 -28.07
C THR A 361 -0.84 -10.39 -28.46
N VAL A 362 0.08 -10.91 -27.64
CA VAL A 362 0.75 -12.19 -27.91
C VAL A 362 -0.24 -13.36 -27.95
N ARG A 363 -1.20 -13.41 -27.03
CA ARG A 363 -2.22 -14.48 -27.03
C ARG A 363 -3.10 -14.42 -28.27
N ALA A 364 -3.48 -13.22 -28.73
CA ALA A 364 -4.24 -13.05 -29.96
C ALA A 364 -3.44 -13.54 -31.19
N LEU A 365 -2.15 -13.20 -31.28
CA LEU A 365 -1.27 -13.67 -32.35
C LEU A 365 -1.10 -15.20 -32.33
N GLN A 366 -0.93 -15.79 -31.15
CA GLN A 366 -0.85 -17.24 -30.97
C GLN A 366 -2.14 -17.95 -31.41
N GLN A 367 -3.31 -17.41 -31.05
CA GLN A 367 -4.61 -17.96 -31.45
C GLN A 367 -4.83 -17.90 -32.96
N GLN A 368 -4.35 -16.84 -33.61
CA GLN A 368 -4.41 -16.68 -35.06
C GLN A 368 -3.37 -17.53 -35.81
N LYS A 369 -2.55 -18.32 -35.11
CA LYS A 369 -1.41 -19.07 -35.68
C LYS A 369 -0.48 -18.19 -36.52
N ARG A 370 -0.32 -16.92 -36.14
CA ARG A 370 0.61 -15.96 -36.75
C ARG A 370 1.78 -15.74 -35.79
N PRO A 371 2.73 -16.70 -35.69
CA PRO A 371 3.90 -16.50 -34.85
C PRO A 371 4.67 -15.27 -35.33
N LEU A 372 5.25 -14.52 -34.39
CA LEU A 372 6.24 -13.49 -34.71
C LEU A 372 7.42 -14.20 -35.36
N GLY A 373 7.52 -14.06 -36.68
CA GLY A 373 8.45 -14.82 -37.51
C GLY A 373 9.70 -14.03 -37.87
N ASN A 374 10.28 -14.36 -39.02
CA ASN A 374 11.43 -13.65 -39.61
C ASN A 374 11.05 -12.30 -40.22
N ASN A 375 9.76 -12.00 -40.38
CA ASN A 375 9.32 -10.71 -40.89
C ASN A 375 9.43 -9.63 -39.79
N LEU A 376 10.47 -8.80 -39.90
CA LEU A 376 10.78 -7.73 -38.95
C LEU A 376 9.65 -6.69 -38.81
N ASP A 377 8.79 -6.52 -39.83
CA ASP A 377 7.65 -5.59 -39.76
C ASP A 377 6.53 -6.09 -38.85
N GLN A 378 6.43 -7.41 -38.60
CA GLN A 378 5.44 -7.97 -37.68
C GLN A 378 5.68 -7.50 -36.24
N TYR A 379 6.94 -7.27 -35.85
CA TYR A 379 7.28 -6.74 -34.53
C TYR A 379 6.82 -5.29 -34.37
N ARG A 380 6.91 -4.49 -35.44
CA ARG A 380 6.40 -3.12 -35.48
C ARG A 380 4.87 -3.09 -35.35
N LEU A 381 4.16 -3.92 -36.12
CA LEU A 381 2.70 -4.04 -36.04
C LEU A 381 2.23 -4.53 -34.66
N CYS A 382 2.95 -5.49 -34.08
CA CYS A 382 2.69 -5.94 -32.72
C CYS A 382 2.89 -4.81 -31.70
N ALA A 383 3.97 -4.03 -31.82
CA ALA A 383 4.24 -2.88 -30.97
C ALA A 383 3.14 -1.80 -31.05
N GLN A 384 2.67 -1.47 -32.26
CA GLN A 384 1.53 -0.56 -32.45
C GLN A 384 0.26 -1.09 -31.78
N THR A 385 0.00 -2.39 -31.87
CA THR A 385 -1.15 -3.02 -31.21
C THR A 385 -1.04 -2.94 -29.68
N VAL A 386 0.16 -3.18 -29.12
CA VAL A 386 0.42 -3.01 -27.67
C VAL A 386 0.19 -1.56 -27.25
N LEU A 387 0.67 -0.60 -28.03
CA LEU A 387 0.47 0.82 -27.74
C LEU A 387 -1.01 1.20 -27.77
N GLY A 388 -1.76 0.72 -28.77
CA GLY A 388 -3.20 0.90 -28.86
C GLY A 388 -3.95 0.35 -27.64
N HIS A 389 -3.52 -0.77 -27.06
CA HIS A 389 -4.09 -1.29 -25.82
C HIS A 389 -3.74 -0.45 -24.59
N LEU A 390 -2.56 0.18 -24.54
CA LEU A 390 -2.15 1.05 -23.43
C LEU A 390 -2.93 2.38 -23.44
N ASP A 391 -3.13 2.95 -24.63
CA ASP A 391 -3.92 4.16 -24.84
C ASP A 391 -5.43 3.88 -24.73
N GLY A 392 -5.86 2.68 -25.12
CA GLY A 392 -7.24 2.17 -25.03
C GLY A 392 -7.74 1.90 -23.61
N THR A 393 -9.00 1.49 -23.45
CA THR A 393 -9.63 1.43 -22.12
C THR A 393 -8.93 0.48 -21.14
N ARG A 394 -8.99 0.81 -19.84
CA ARG A 394 -8.46 -0.08 -18.81
C ARG A 394 -9.22 -1.40 -18.81
N PRO A 395 -8.54 -2.52 -18.60
CA PRO A 395 -9.18 -3.82 -18.62
C PRO A 395 -10.15 -3.99 -17.45
N THR A 396 -11.24 -4.75 -17.64
CA THR A 396 -12.23 -5.06 -16.60
C THR A 396 -11.59 -5.60 -15.31
N GLN A 397 -10.52 -6.38 -15.45
CA GLN A 397 -9.79 -6.94 -14.31
C GLN A 397 -9.11 -5.87 -13.44
N TRP A 398 -8.72 -4.74 -14.02
CA TRP A 398 -8.18 -3.62 -13.26
C TRP A 398 -9.27 -2.97 -12.40
N TRP A 399 -10.48 -2.79 -12.96
CA TRP A 399 -11.63 -2.27 -12.21
C TRP A 399 -12.02 -3.15 -11.02
N VAL A 400 -12.06 -4.48 -11.25
CA VAL A 400 -12.28 -5.45 -10.15
C VAL A 400 -11.20 -5.30 -9.08
N THR A 401 -9.93 -5.15 -9.47
CA THR A 401 -8.83 -4.95 -8.54
C THR A 401 -9.00 -3.65 -7.74
N ALA A 402 -9.38 -2.56 -8.39
CA ALA A 402 -9.60 -1.27 -7.73
C ALA A 402 -10.73 -1.34 -6.69
N VAL A 403 -11.83 -2.02 -7.02
CA VAL A 403 -12.98 -2.21 -6.12
C VAL A 403 -12.63 -3.10 -4.94
N VAL A 404 -11.94 -4.22 -5.18
CA VAL A 404 -11.47 -5.12 -4.11
C VAL A 404 -10.52 -4.37 -3.16
N SER A 405 -9.54 -3.64 -3.69
CA SER A 405 -8.62 -2.85 -2.87
C SER A 405 -9.31 -1.78 -2.04
N PHE A 406 -10.34 -1.14 -2.58
CA PHE A 406 -11.16 -0.18 -1.84
C PHE A 406 -11.87 -0.84 -0.66
N PHE A 407 -12.57 -1.95 -0.91
CA PHE A 407 -13.26 -2.68 0.15
C PHE A 407 -12.30 -3.22 1.20
N LEU A 408 -11.12 -3.72 0.83
CA LEU A 408 -10.14 -4.22 1.81
C LEU A 408 -9.69 -3.17 2.83
N VAL A 409 -9.63 -1.88 2.45
CA VAL A 409 -9.27 -0.82 3.41
C VAL A 409 -10.51 -0.29 4.12
N VAL A 410 -11.55 0.05 3.35
CA VAL A 410 -12.75 0.69 3.91
C VAL A 410 -13.43 -0.26 4.88
N PHE A 411 -13.41 -1.57 4.62
CA PHE A 411 -13.92 -2.56 5.57
C PHE A 411 -13.24 -2.45 6.94
N GLU A 412 -11.91 -2.39 6.99
CA GLU A 412 -11.15 -2.24 8.24
C GLU A 412 -11.46 -0.92 8.96
N VAL A 413 -11.50 0.19 8.20
CA VAL A 413 -11.91 1.49 8.73
C VAL A 413 -13.36 1.45 9.25
N MET A 414 -14.25 0.72 8.59
CA MET A 414 -15.64 0.54 9.01
C MET A 414 -15.78 -0.37 10.24
N MET A 415 -14.93 -1.38 10.41
CA MET A 415 -14.91 -2.20 11.63
C MET A 415 -14.45 -1.36 12.84
N ALA A 416 -13.41 -0.54 12.66
CA ALA A 416 -12.99 0.43 13.67
C ALA A 416 -14.10 1.47 13.96
N PHE A 417 -14.75 1.98 12.91
CA PHE A 417 -15.88 2.90 13.04
C PHE A 417 -17.05 2.25 13.81
N LEU A 418 -17.39 0.99 13.53
CA LEU A 418 -18.47 0.27 14.19
C LEU A 418 -18.21 0.19 15.71
N VAL A 419 -17.00 -0.17 16.12
CA VAL A 419 -16.59 -0.21 17.54
C VAL A 419 -16.72 1.18 18.16
N ALA A 420 -16.18 2.22 17.52
CA ALA A 420 -16.23 3.59 18.02
C ALA A 420 -17.66 4.16 18.07
N TYR A 421 -18.50 3.84 17.08
CA TYR A 421 -19.90 4.30 16.99
C TYR A 421 -20.79 3.61 18.04
N CYS A 422 -20.52 2.34 18.32
CA CYS A 422 -21.22 1.57 19.34
C CYS A 422 -20.64 1.77 20.75
N THR A 423 -19.58 2.56 20.91
CA THR A 423 -19.08 2.97 22.22
C THR A 423 -19.88 4.20 22.70
N PRO A 424 -20.31 4.28 23.98
CA PRO A 424 -21.05 5.43 24.44
C PRO A 424 -20.19 6.69 24.45
N THR A 425 -20.75 7.83 24.02
CA THR A 425 -22.12 8.02 23.52
C THR A 425 -22.37 7.41 22.14
N PHE A 426 -23.37 6.52 22.05
CA PHE A 426 -23.73 5.87 20.78
C PHE A 426 -24.02 6.91 19.72
N GLY A 427 -23.30 6.82 18.60
CA GLY A 427 -23.50 7.71 17.47
C GLY A 427 -22.23 8.26 16.86
N LEU A 428 -22.43 9.30 16.05
CA LEU A 428 -21.37 10.03 15.39
C LEU A 428 -20.87 11.13 16.33
N GLY A 429 -19.80 10.82 17.07
CA GLY A 429 -19.08 11.73 17.95
C GLY A 429 -17.70 12.07 17.39
N CYS A 430 -16.83 12.69 18.21
CA CYS A 430 -15.47 13.08 17.75
C CYS A 430 -14.66 11.87 17.25
N TRP A 431 -14.74 10.73 17.94
CA TRP A 431 -13.91 9.57 17.65
C TRP A 431 -14.38 8.83 16.39
N SER A 432 -15.65 8.41 16.36
CA SER A 432 -16.26 7.75 15.19
C SER A 432 -16.30 8.68 13.96
N GLY A 433 -16.59 9.97 14.15
CA GLY A 433 -16.52 10.97 13.09
C GLY A 433 -15.10 11.15 12.53
N GLY A 434 -14.07 11.06 13.38
CA GLY A 434 -12.68 11.11 12.95
C GLY A 434 -12.28 9.91 12.09
N LEU A 435 -12.73 8.70 12.43
CA LEU A 435 -12.49 7.51 11.59
C LEU A 435 -13.18 7.65 10.22
N LEU A 436 -14.42 8.14 10.20
CA LEU A 436 -15.16 8.38 8.96
C LEU A 436 -14.46 9.44 8.08
N LEU A 437 -13.97 10.52 8.70
CA LEU A 437 -13.22 11.57 7.99
C LEU A 437 -11.94 11.02 7.35
N TYR A 438 -11.20 10.15 8.05
CA TYR A 438 -10.05 9.45 7.46
C TYR A 438 -10.47 8.61 6.24
N GLY A 439 -11.55 7.83 6.38
CA GLY A 439 -12.09 7.01 5.28
C GLY A 439 -12.45 7.84 4.05
N VAL A 440 -13.08 9.01 4.24
CA VAL A 440 -13.42 9.94 3.16
C VAL A 440 -12.18 10.55 2.52
N LEU A 441 -11.29 11.16 3.33
CA LEU A 441 -10.09 11.85 2.82
C LEU A 441 -9.18 10.89 2.05
N SER A 442 -8.97 9.67 2.56
CA SER A 442 -8.13 8.67 1.91
C SER A 442 -8.70 8.12 0.60
N SER A 443 -10.03 8.17 0.43
CA SER A 443 -10.74 7.66 -0.75
C SER A 443 -10.73 8.65 -1.93
N ILE A 444 -10.47 9.94 -1.72
CA ILE A 444 -10.53 10.96 -2.79
C ILE A 444 -9.54 10.66 -3.91
N THR A 445 -8.30 10.34 -3.56
CA THR A 445 -7.26 9.96 -4.53
C THR A 445 -7.65 8.70 -5.32
N TRP A 446 -8.31 7.74 -4.67
CA TRP A 446 -8.81 6.53 -5.33
C TRP A 446 -9.90 6.86 -6.34
N VAL A 447 -10.86 7.74 -5.98
CA VAL A 447 -11.91 8.22 -6.90
C VAL A 447 -11.32 8.95 -8.11
N ILE A 448 -10.35 9.85 -7.89
CA ILE A 448 -9.67 10.54 -9.01
C ILE A 448 -9.01 9.52 -9.94
N HIS A 449 -8.37 8.49 -9.37
CA HIS A 449 -7.73 7.45 -10.16
C HIS A 449 -8.73 6.55 -10.89
N LEU A 450 -9.97 6.37 -10.41
CA LEU A 450 -11.03 5.76 -11.20
C LEU A 450 -11.42 6.60 -12.41
N CYS A 451 -11.43 7.93 -12.30
CA CYS A 451 -11.79 8.81 -13.40
C CYS A 451 -10.65 8.99 -14.42
N VAL A 452 -9.40 9.02 -13.95
CA VAL A 452 -8.23 9.40 -14.77
C VAL A 452 -7.11 8.36 -14.67
N LYS A 453 -6.70 7.78 -15.80
CA LYS A 453 -5.63 6.78 -15.86
C LYS A 453 -4.26 7.32 -15.43
N ALA A 454 -3.95 8.52 -15.87
CA ALA A 454 -2.68 9.20 -15.65
C ALA A 454 -2.99 10.64 -15.29
N PRO A 455 -3.18 10.96 -13.99
CA PRO A 455 -3.43 12.34 -13.59
C PRO A 455 -2.26 13.20 -14.07
N GLY A 456 -2.59 14.31 -14.75
CA GLY A 456 -1.61 15.33 -15.12
C GLY A 456 -0.99 15.99 -13.89
N LYS A 457 -0.10 16.97 -14.09
CA LYS A 457 0.60 17.65 -12.99
C LYS A 457 -0.37 18.18 -11.90
N TRP A 458 -1.46 18.82 -12.31
CA TRP A 458 -2.49 19.33 -11.40
C TRP A 458 -3.22 18.22 -10.64
N GLY A 459 -3.60 17.14 -11.32
CA GLY A 459 -4.25 15.99 -10.69
C GLY A 459 -3.34 15.33 -9.65
N GLN A 460 -2.04 15.21 -9.92
CA GLN A 460 -1.05 14.68 -8.98
C GLN A 460 -0.88 15.59 -7.75
N ILE A 461 -0.91 16.92 -7.94
CA ILE A 461 -0.86 17.88 -6.82
C ILE A 461 -2.10 17.73 -5.92
N ILE A 462 -3.29 17.64 -6.52
CA ILE A 462 -4.55 17.43 -5.78
C ILE A 462 -4.50 16.11 -4.99
N CYS A 463 -4.12 15.01 -5.64
CA CYS A 463 -3.98 13.71 -4.97
C CYS A 463 -2.96 13.77 -3.82
N SER A 464 -1.81 14.41 -4.04
CA SER A 464 -0.79 14.57 -2.99
C SER A 464 -1.29 15.42 -1.83
N GLY A 465 -2.09 16.46 -2.10
CA GLY A 465 -2.71 17.30 -1.08
C GLY A 465 -3.70 16.52 -0.20
N PHE A 466 -4.59 15.74 -0.79
CA PHE A 466 -5.52 14.90 -0.03
C PHE A 466 -4.81 13.76 0.71
N ASN A 467 -3.82 13.12 0.10
CA ASN A 467 -2.99 12.13 0.79
C ASN A 467 -2.28 12.74 2.00
N PHE A 468 -1.84 13.99 1.90
CA PHE A 468 -1.22 14.72 3.01
C PHE A 468 -2.21 14.99 4.14
N LEU A 469 -3.41 15.47 3.80
CA LEU A 469 -4.47 15.68 4.78
C LEU A 469 -4.88 14.38 5.47
N ALA A 470 -5.04 13.30 4.71
CA ALA A 470 -5.38 11.99 5.26
C ALA A 470 -4.27 11.43 6.18
N LEU A 471 -3.00 11.55 5.77
CA LEU A 471 -1.85 11.15 6.58
C LEU A 471 -1.74 11.98 7.87
N GLY A 472 -1.85 13.30 7.76
CA GLY A 472 -1.87 14.18 8.93
C GLY A 472 -3.02 13.80 9.86
N TRP A 473 -4.21 13.55 9.31
CA TRP A 473 -5.38 13.21 10.09
C TRP A 473 -5.24 11.88 10.84
N ILE A 474 -4.74 10.81 10.22
CA ILE A 474 -4.53 9.53 10.93
C ILE A 474 -3.46 9.64 12.02
N ILE A 475 -2.43 10.46 11.82
CA ILE A 475 -1.41 10.75 12.84
C ILE A 475 -2.05 11.49 14.02
N THR A 476 -2.84 12.55 13.75
CA THR A 476 -3.54 13.31 14.80
C THR A 476 -4.54 12.45 15.54
N LEU A 477 -5.33 11.64 14.83
CA LEU A 477 -6.29 10.73 15.42
C LEU A 477 -5.59 9.77 16.38
N THR A 478 -4.47 9.18 15.96
CA THR A 478 -3.68 8.27 16.80
C THR A 478 -3.11 8.98 18.01
N GLY A 479 -2.55 10.18 17.82
CA GLY A 479 -2.08 11.03 18.93
C GLY A 479 -3.19 11.35 19.92
N PHE A 480 -4.40 11.66 19.45
CA PHE A 480 -5.55 11.94 20.31
C PHE A 480 -6.06 10.69 21.05
N VAL A 481 -6.02 9.51 20.43
CA VAL A 481 -6.35 8.27 21.16
C VAL A 481 -5.33 8.03 22.28
N LEU A 482 -4.03 8.18 21.98
CA LEU A 482 -2.95 7.91 22.95
C LEU A 482 -2.90 8.94 24.09
N ALA A 483 -3.11 10.22 23.78
CA ALA A 483 -3.06 11.31 24.76
C ALA A 483 -4.38 11.51 25.53
N GLY A 484 -5.46 10.82 25.14
CA GLY A 484 -6.79 11.07 25.71
C GLY A 484 -7.46 12.34 25.16
N GLY A 485 -7.05 12.84 23.99
CA GLY A 485 -7.65 14.01 23.35
C GLY A 485 -9.14 13.88 23.02
N PHE A 486 -9.68 12.66 22.97
CA PHE A 486 -11.13 12.43 22.83
C PHE A 486 -11.89 12.47 24.16
N ARG A 487 -11.18 12.50 25.29
CA ARG A 487 -11.72 12.53 26.65
C ARG A 487 -11.94 13.96 27.15
N THR A 488 -12.66 14.74 26.35
CA THR A 488 -13.08 16.10 26.70
C THR A 488 -14.57 16.14 26.94
N CYS A 489 -15.06 17.13 27.71
CA CYS A 489 -16.50 17.35 27.84
C CYS A 489 -17.17 17.47 26.47
N TRP A 490 -16.55 18.24 25.55
CA TRP A 490 -17.05 18.37 24.17
C TRP A 490 -17.16 17.03 23.48
N CYS A 491 -16.06 16.29 23.36
CA CYS A 491 -16.06 15.05 22.59
C CYS A 491 -16.87 13.91 23.22
N SER A 492 -17.07 13.93 24.53
CA SER A 492 -17.89 12.94 25.22
C SER A 492 -19.40 13.24 25.12
N THR A 493 -19.78 14.52 25.00
CA THR A 493 -21.19 14.93 24.90
C THR A 493 -21.64 15.27 23.47
N VAL A 494 -20.72 15.36 22.51
CA VAL A 494 -21.07 15.68 21.12
C VAL A 494 -21.64 14.45 20.43
N LYS A 495 -22.85 14.62 19.90
CA LYS A 495 -23.49 13.71 18.97
C LYS A 495 -24.11 14.54 17.86
N LEU A 496 -23.71 14.29 16.61
CA LEU A 496 -24.04 15.17 15.49
C LEU A 496 -25.56 15.26 15.19
N SER A 497 -26.36 14.30 15.64
CA SER A 497 -27.81 14.23 15.38
C SER A 497 -28.71 14.70 16.53
N SER A 498 -28.20 14.82 17.76
CA SER A 498 -28.96 15.24 18.94
C SER A 498 -27.99 15.62 20.07
N GLY A 499 -28.38 16.48 21.01
CA GLY A 499 -27.58 16.72 22.22
C GLY A 499 -27.16 15.39 22.87
N GLY A 500 -25.88 15.26 23.23
CA GLY A 500 -25.35 14.06 23.86
C GLY A 500 -25.02 14.27 25.33
N TYR A 501 -24.53 13.22 25.96
CA TYR A 501 -24.40 13.12 27.41
C TYR A 501 -23.13 12.38 27.78
N MET A 502 -22.54 12.68 28.93
CA MET A 502 -21.35 11.98 29.40
C MET A 502 -21.71 11.06 30.56
N MET A 503 -21.30 9.80 30.50
CA MET A 503 -21.52 8.82 31.56
C MET A 503 -20.20 8.48 32.26
N PHE A 504 -20.29 8.16 33.55
CA PHE A 504 -19.14 7.82 34.41
C PHE A 504 -19.06 6.32 34.76
N GLU A 505 -19.82 5.50 34.04
CA GLU A 505 -19.96 4.08 34.34
C GLU A 505 -18.77 3.26 33.82
N SER A 506 -18.54 2.11 34.46
CA SER A 506 -17.48 1.19 34.06
C SER A 506 -17.82 0.49 32.75
N PHE A 507 -16.80 -0.12 32.14
CA PHE A 507 -17.00 -0.88 30.92
C PHE A 507 -17.99 -2.05 31.08
N ASP A 508 -17.93 -2.78 32.20
CA ASP A 508 -18.84 -3.91 32.46
C ASP A 508 -20.30 -3.45 32.58
N TYR A 509 -20.51 -2.24 33.09
CA TYR A 509 -21.82 -1.61 33.06
C TYR A 509 -22.31 -1.39 31.63
N TYR A 510 -21.43 -0.97 30.71
CA TYR A 510 -21.80 -0.78 29.31
C TYR A 510 -22.11 -2.08 28.59
N VAL A 511 -21.30 -3.13 28.79
CA VAL A 511 -21.56 -4.45 28.21
C VAL A 511 -22.93 -4.98 28.67
N LYS A 512 -23.18 -4.94 29.98
CA LYS A 512 -24.41 -5.49 30.56
C LYS A 512 -25.66 -4.69 30.19
N ASN A 513 -25.58 -3.37 30.17
CA ASN A 513 -26.76 -2.51 30.01
C ASN A 513 -26.99 -2.02 28.57
N PHE A 514 -26.02 -2.16 27.67
CA PHE A 514 -26.12 -1.70 26.28
C PHE A 514 -25.82 -2.78 25.23
N ALA A 515 -25.50 -4.02 25.63
CA ALA A 515 -25.24 -5.16 24.72
C ALA A 515 -24.18 -4.84 23.64
N MET A 516 -23.02 -4.33 24.08
CA MET A 516 -21.91 -3.91 23.21
C MET A 516 -21.03 -5.06 22.70
N ASP A 517 -21.10 -6.19 23.40
CA ASP A 517 -20.37 -7.41 23.08
C ASP A 517 -20.60 -7.85 21.63
N GLY A 518 -21.84 -7.86 21.15
CA GLY A 518 -22.17 -8.29 19.78
C GLY A 518 -21.40 -7.50 18.69
N PRO A 519 -21.57 -6.17 18.58
CA PRO A 519 -20.87 -5.35 17.61
C PRO A 519 -19.34 -5.41 17.72
N TRP A 520 -18.80 -5.50 18.94
CA TRP A 520 -17.35 -5.57 19.15
C TRP A 520 -16.75 -6.92 18.77
N ILE A 521 -17.42 -8.03 19.16
CA ILE A 521 -17.01 -9.39 18.78
C ILE A 521 -17.06 -9.53 17.26
N SER A 522 -18.17 -9.12 16.64
CA SER A 522 -18.31 -9.18 15.18
C SER A 522 -17.25 -8.34 14.46
N ALA A 523 -16.99 -7.11 14.90
CA ALA A 523 -15.95 -6.27 14.33
C ALA A 523 -14.55 -6.91 14.47
N SER A 524 -14.25 -7.50 15.62
CA SER A 524 -12.98 -8.15 15.91
C SER A 524 -12.76 -9.39 15.05
N VAL A 525 -13.78 -10.26 14.97
CA VAL A 525 -13.73 -11.50 14.18
C VAL A 525 -13.60 -11.17 12.69
N LEU A 526 -14.41 -10.24 12.19
CA LEU A 526 -14.41 -9.87 10.79
C LEU A 526 -13.12 -9.12 10.38
N GLY A 527 -12.71 -8.13 11.18
CA GLY A 527 -11.47 -7.36 10.95
C GLY A 527 -10.20 -8.19 11.13
N GLY A 528 -10.25 -9.33 11.83
CA GLY A 528 -9.15 -10.30 11.84
C GLY A 528 -9.16 -11.27 10.66
N LEU A 529 -10.34 -11.83 10.34
CA LEU A 529 -10.48 -12.91 9.37
C LEU A 529 -10.19 -12.45 7.94
N VAL A 530 -10.71 -11.30 7.53
CA VAL A 530 -10.53 -10.77 6.17
C VAL A 530 -9.05 -10.56 5.85
N PRO A 531 -8.26 -9.79 6.63
CA PRO A 531 -6.86 -9.58 6.32
C PRO A 531 -6.04 -10.85 6.50
N GLY A 532 -6.40 -11.73 7.46
CA GLY A 532 -5.77 -13.04 7.63
C GLY A 532 -5.92 -13.92 6.38
N ALA A 533 -7.13 -14.01 5.81
CA ALA A 533 -7.38 -14.77 4.58
C ALA A 533 -6.62 -14.18 3.38
N VAL A 534 -6.59 -12.87 3.23
CA VAL A 534 -5.82 -12.19 2.17
C VAL A 534 -4.33 -12.46 2.34
N LEU A 535 -3.82 -12.43 3.57
CA LEU A 535 -2.42 -12.69 3.84
C LEU A 535 -2.00 -14.11 3.47
N VAL A 536 -2.77 -15.12 3.89
CA VAL A 536 -2.51 -16.52 3.54
C VAL A 536 -2.56 -16.72 2.03
N THR A 537 -3.56 -16.15 1.35
CA THR A 537 -3.70 -16.29 -0.10
C THR A 537 -2.58 -15.59 -0.87
N ALA A 538 -2.19 -14.38 -0.45
CA ALA A 538 -1.08 -13.63 -1.05
C ALA A 538 0.25 -14.37 -0.91
N THR A 539 0.56 -14.88 0.29
CA THR A 539 1.76 -15.68 0.55
C THR A 539 1.77 -16.97 -0.25
N ALA A 540 0.63 -17.68 -0.32
CA ALA A 540 0.51 -18.89 -1.14
C ALA A 540 0.71 -18.61 -2.64
N TRP A 541 0.22 -17.48 -3.15
CA TRP A 541 0.45 -17.08 -4.54
C TRP A 541 1.88 -16.68 -4.81
N TRP A 542 2.51 -15.99 -3.87
CA TRP A 542 3.91 -15.66 -3.94
C TRP A 542 4.76 -16.93 -4.02
N MET A 543 4.58 -17.89 -3.10
CA MET A 543 5.29 -19.17 -3.15
C MET A 543 5.09 -19.92 -4.47
N LYS A 544 3.87 -19.93 -5.02
CA LYS A 544 3.60 -20.56 -6.33
C LYS A 544 4.37 -19.92 -7.47
N CYS A 545 4.66 -18.63 -7.41
CA CYS A 545 5.38 -17.92 -8.46
C CYS A 545 6.90 -18.05 -8.37
N GLN A 546 7.42 -18.89 -7.46
CA GLN A 546 8.84 -19.01 -7.16
C GLN A 546 9.72 -19.28 -8.39
N HIS A 547 9.28 -20.14 -9.30
CA HIS A 547 10.06 -20.53 -10.48
C HIS A 547 10.40 -19.37 -11.43
N LEU A 548 9.62 -18.27 -11.42
CA LEU A 548 9.86 -17.14 -12.32
C LEU A 548 11.12 -16.34 -11.89
N TRP A 549 11.45 -16.41 -10.61
CA TRP A 549 12.44 -15.55 -9.98
C TRP A 549 13.52 -16.29 -9.19
N SER A 550 13.40 -17.59 -8.98
CA SER A 550 14.46 -18.39 -8.38
C SER A 550 15.54 -18.62 -9.43
N THR A 551 16.75 -18.17 -9.14
CA THR A 551 17.97 -18.60 -9.82
C THR A 551 18.93 -19.07 -8.77
N GLU A 552 19.52 -20.24 -8.97
CA GLU A 552 20.69 -20.66 -8.21
C GLU A 552 21.91 -19.92 -8.75
N GLU A 553 22.76 -19.39 -7.88
CA GLU A 553 24.02 -18.73 -8.28
C GLU A 553 25.00 -19.71 -8.97
N THR A 554 24.74 -21.01 -8.82
CA THR A 554 25.54 -22.13 -9.33
C THR A 554 25.08 -22.67 -10.67
N GLU A 555 23.91 -22.26 -11.19
CA GLU A 555 23.55 -22.60 -12.55
C GLU A 555 24.44 -21.76 -13.48
N PRO A 556 25.39 -22.36 -14.22
CA PRO A 556 26.02 -21.62 -15.30
C PRO A 556 24.87 -21.13 -16.18
N VAL A 557 24.92 -19.86 -16.62
CA VAL A 557 24.18 -19.46 -17.82
C VAL A 557 24.55 -20.55 -18.81
N GLN A 558 23.60 -21.47 -19.09
CA GLN A 558 23.89 -22.58 -19.98
C GLN A 558 24.47 -21.90 -21.20
N ASP A 559 25.75 -22.14 -21.49
CA ASP A 559 26.31 -21.81 -22.78
C ASP A 559 25.36 -22.55 -23.71
N PHE A 560 24.38 -21.82 -24.25
CA PHE A 560 23.49 -22.33 -25.26
C PHE A 560 24.46 -22.94 -26.25
N ALA A 561 24.42 -24.27 -26.41
CA ALA A 561 25.30 -25.01 -27.29
C ALA A 561 24.93 -24.65 -28.74
N LEU A 562 25.14 -23.38 -29.07
CA LEU A 562 25.10 -22.76 -30.37
C LEU A 562 26.46 -23.12 -30.95
N GLY A 563 26.49 -24.24 -31.66
CA GLY A 563 27.71 -24.94 -32.06
C GLY A 563 28.86 -24.03 -32.51
N ASN A 564 30.07 -24.36 -32.03
CA ASN A 564 31.41 -24.08 -32.57
C ASN A 564 31.70 -22.76 -33.31
N VAL A 565 31.00 -21.66 -33.03
CA VAL A 565 31.36 -20.32 -33.51
C VAL A 565 31.60 -19.41 -32.30
N ASN A 566 32.78 -18.80 -32.23
CA ASN A 566 33.18 -17.83 -31.21
C ASN A 566 32.39 -16.51 -31.37
N PHE A 567 31.10 -16.53 -31.08
CA PHE A 567 30.22 -15.37 -31.16
C PHE A 567 29.51 -15.19 -29.82
N LYS A 568 30.01 -14.26 -28.99
CA LYS A 568 29.39 -13.87 -27.72
C LYS A 568 29.05 -12.39 -27.77
N ALA A 569 27.82 -12.03 -27.43
CA ALA A 569 27.45 -10.63 -27.19
C ALA A 569 28.32 -10.07 -26.05
N ASP A 570 28.84 -8.85 -26.21
CA ASP A 570 29.56 -8.18 -25.13
C ASP A 570 28.55 -7.80 -24.03
N THR A 571 28.59 -8.55 -22.92
CA THR A 571 27.76 -8.31 -21.73
C THR A 571 28.56 -7.72 -20.56
N SER A 572 29.76 -7.19 -20.82
CA SER A 572 30.60 -6.52 -19.82
C SER A 572 29.93 -5.29 -19.16
N TRP A 573 28.96 -4.68 -19.84
CA TRP A 573 28.17 -3.55 -19.34
C TRP A 573 27.12 -3.93 -18.28
N LEU A 574 26.80 -5.23 -18.16
CA LEU A 574 25.92 -5.77 -17.11
C LEU A 574 26.64 -5.92 -15.76
N ARG A 575 27.97 -6.09 -15.77
CA ARG A 575 28.81 -6.28 -14.55
C ARG A 575 29.33 -4.97 -13.95
N ALA A 576 28.48 -3.96 -13.80
CA ALA A 576 28.82 -2.68 -13.17
C ALA A 576 28.23 -2.59 -11.78
#